data_AF-A0A0P1F6G4-F1
#
_entry.id   AF-A0A0P1F6G4-F1
#
_cell.length_a   1.000
_cell.length_b   1.000
_cell.length_c   1.000
_cell.angle_alpha   90.00
_cell.angle_beta   90.00
_cell.angle_gamma   90.00
#
_symmetry.space_group_name_H-M   'P 1'
#
loop_
_entity.id
_entity.type
_entity.pdbx_description
1 polymer ?
#
loop_
_entity_poly.entity_id
_entity_poly.type
_entity_poly.pdbx_seq_one_letter_code
_entity_poly.pdbx_strand_id
1 'polypeptide(L)'
;MTELSSQITFVRPGGVATQIFADGAETMRICLGYLHDPDDGVLAEMKARHDPVPWQSAEVRDEAIRAVEIRVDLDDETRAQLLEWITATPYFEDI
;
A
#
# COMPACT_ATOMS: atom_id res chain seq x y z
N MET A 1 -19.26 -19.14 -17.43
CA MET A 1 -18.17 -18.20 -17.07
C MET A 1 -17.67 -18.65 -15.72
N THR A 2 -16.54 -19.37 -15.69
CA THR A 2 -15.88 -19.72 -14.44
C THR A 2 -15.35 -18.43 -13.85
N GLU A 3 -15.81 -18.08 -12.64
CA GLU A 3 -15.13 -17.10 -11.79
C GLU A 3 -13.67 -17.56 -11.70
N LEU A 4 -12.76 -16.83 -12.35
CA LEU A 4 -11.35 -16.95 -12.05
C LEU A 4 -11.21 -16.40 -10.63
N SER A 5 -11.34 -17.28 -9.63
CA SER A 5 -11.07 -16.90 -8.25
C SER A 5 -9.68 -16.29 -8.22
N SER A 6 -9.57 -14.99 -7.94
CA SER A 6 -8.30 -14.29 -7.82
C SER A 6 -7.40 -15.07 -6.86
N GLN A 7 -6.41 -15.79 -7.40
CA GLN A 7 -5.54 -16.61 -6.58
C GLN A 7 -4.41 -15.73 -6.06
N ILE A 8 -4.52 -15.36 -4.78
CA ILE A 8 -3.42 -14.74 -4.05
C ILE A 8 -2.35 -15.80 -3.82
N THR A 9 -1.13 -15.55 -4.31
CA THR A 9 0.00 -16.49 -4.18
C THR A 9 0.78 -16.25 -2.89
N PHE A 10 0.86 -15.00 -2.44
CA PHE A 10 1.54 -14.67 -1.19
C PHE A 10 0.92 -13.43 -0.54
N VAL A 11 0.81 -13.44 0.79
CA VAL A 11 0.46 -12.27 1.61
C VAL A 11 1.64 -11.99 2.53
N ARG A 12 2.21 -10.80 2.40
CA ARG A 12 3.30 -10.30 3.23
C ARG A 12 2.78 -9.61 4.48
N PRO A 13 3.58 -9.62 5.57
CA PRO A 13 3.38 -8.71 6.68
C PRO A 13 3.14 -7.28 6.20
N GLY A 14 2.16 -6.68 6.86
CA GLY A 14 1.55 -5.38 6.60
C GLY A 14 1.02 -5.11 5.18
N GLY A 15 0.31 -6.10 4.65
CA GLY A 15 -0.82 -5.81 3.77
C GLY A 15 -0.47 -5.69 2.30
N VAL A 16 0.62 -6.32 1.88
CA VAL A 16 0.97 -6.49 0.48
C VAL A 16 0.67 -7.92 0.06
N ALA A 17 0.05 -8.09 -1.11
CA ALA A 17 -0.23 -9.40 -1.68
C ALA A 17 0.22 -9.47 -3.14
N THR A 18 0.66 -10.66 -3.55
CA THR A 18 0.96 -10.97 -4.95
C THR A 18 -0.19 -11.79 -5.53
N GLN A 19 -0.86 -11.25 -6.55
CA GLN A 19 -1.98 -11.91 -7.24
C GLN A 19 -1.54 -12.39 -8.62
N ILE A 20 -2.03 -13.56 -9.04
CA ILE A 20 -1.77 -14.11 -10.37
C ILE A 20 -2.86 -13.68 -11.33
N PHE A 21 -2.43 -13.18 -12.48
CA PHE A 21 -3.25 -12.80 -13.62
C PHE A 21 -2.91 -13.70 -14.82
N ALA A 22 -3.62 -13.52 -15.93
CA ALA A 22 -3.42 -14.34 -17.13
C ALA A 22 -2.05 -14.08 -17.80
N ASP A 23 -1.49 -12.90 -17.60
CA ASP A 23 -0.28 -12.35 -18.20
C ASP A 23 0.92 -12.27 -17.25
N GLY A 24 0.73 -12.49 -15.94
CA GLY A 24 1.81 -12.39 -14.98
C GLY A 24 1.37 -12.48 -13.53
N ALA A 25 2.25 -12.03 -12.64
CA ALA A 25 2.01 -11.94 -11.21
C ALA A 25 2.32 -10.52 -10.76
N GLU A 26 1.39 -9.90 -10.03
CA GLU A 26 1.47 -8.49 -9.68
C GLU A 26 1.34 -8.29 -8.18
N THR A 27 2.14 -7.37 -7.65
CA THR A 27 2.25 -7.12 -6.22
C THR A 27 1.59 -5.80 -5.87
N MET A 28 0.60 -5.85 -4.99
CA MET A 28 -0.22 -4.70 -4.64
C MET A 28 -0.49 -4.62 -3.15
N ARG A 29 -0.73 -3.41 -2.66
CA ARG A 29 -1.12 -3.13 -1.28
C ARG A 29 -2.63 -3.27 -1.12
N ILE A 30 -3.04 -4.26 -0.33
CA ILE A 30 -4.44 -4.68 -0.13
C ILE A 30 -5.00 -4.27 1.22
N CYS A 31 -4.17 -3.86 2.19
CA CYS A 31 -4.65 -3.34 3.47
C CYS A 31 -3.64 -2.41 4.17
N LEU A 32 -4.10 -1.80 5.26
CA LEU A 32 -3.35 -0.83 6.07
C LEU A 32 -2.26 -1.46 6.96
N GLY A 33 -2.01 -2.76 6.84
CA GLY A 33 -1.15 -3.48 7.78
C GLY A 33 0.26 -2.89 7.93
N TYR A 34 0.77 -2.24 6.89
CA TYR A 34 2.06 -1.54 6.87
C TYR A 34 2.02 -0.22 7.67
N LEU A 35 0.86 0.38 7.93
CA LEU A 35 0.79 1.67 8.64
C LEU A 35 0.83 1.54 10.17
N HIS A 36 0.89 0.34 10.74
CA HIS A 36 0.79 0.17 12.19
C HIS A 36 2.13 0.29 12.95
N ASP A 37 3.26 0.12 12.27
CA ASP A 37 4.60 0.20 12.87
C ASP A 37 5.39 1.36 12.23
N PRO A 38 6.09 2.21 13.00
CA PRO A 38 6.92 3.28 12.45
C PRO A 38 8.24 2.80 11.81
N ASP A 39 8.68 1.58 12.11
CA ASP A 39 9.90 0.94 11.61
C ASP A 39 9.64 -0.07 10.48
N ASP A 40 8.38 -0.48 10.28
CA ASP A 40 7.92 -1.15 9.07
C ASP A 40 7.07 -0.16 8.26
N GLY A 41 6.52 -0.59 7.13
CA GLY A 41 5.42 0.19 6.59
C GLY A 41 5.68 1.07 5.38
N VAL A 42 4.61 1.78 4.98
CA VAL A 42 4.70 2.83 3.95
C VAL A 42 5.68 3.90 4.40
N LEU A 43 5.76 4.14 5.72
CA LEU A 43 6.75 5.05 6.29
C LEU A 43 8.18 4.53 6.13
N ALA A 44 8.42 3.24 6.36
CA ALA A 44 9.73 2.63 6.12
C ALA A 44 10.10 2.62 4.64
N GLU A 45 9.17 2.32 3.73
CA GLU A 45 9.37 2.41 2.28
C GLU A 45 9.77 3.80 1.83
N MET A 46 9.02 4.82 2.28
CA MET A 46 9.32 6.23 2.00
C MET A 46 10.71 6.61 2.52
N LYS A 47 11.04 6.25 3.76
CA LYS A 47 12.35 6.53 4.37
C LYS A 47 13.50 5.81 3.66
N ALA A 48 13.28 4.56 3.24
CA ALA A 48 14.25 3.75 2.51
C ALA A 48 14.37 4.13 1.02
N ARG A 49 13.46 4.99 0.52
CA ARG A 49 13.35 5.37 -0.90
C ARG A 49 13.21 4.17 -1.82
N HIS A 50 12.44 3.17 -1.39
CA HIS A 50 12.08 2.04 -2.23
C HIS A 50 11.07 2.46 -3.29
N ASP A 51 10.98 1.69 -4.38
CA ASP A 51 9.88 1.83 -5.32
C ASP A 51 8.57 1.52 -4.57
N PRO A 52 7.58 2.45 -4.60
CA PRO A 52 6.36 2.27 -3.85
C PRO A 52 5.54 1.12 -4.41
N VAL A 53 5.01 0.29 -3.52
CA VAL A 53 4.08 -0.79 -3.89
C VAL A 53 2.74 -0.16 -4.28
N PRO A 54 2.20 -0.44 -5.48
CA PRO A 54 0.95 0.14 -5.94
C PRO A 54 -0.24 -0.25 -5.06
N TRP A 55 -1.23 0.63 -5.00
CA TRP A 55 -2.46 0.40 -4.26
C TRP A 55 -3.41 -0.53 -5.03
N GLN A 56 -4.04 -1.48 -4.34
CA GLN A 56 -5.05 -2.32 -4.96
C GLN A 56 -6.28 -1.51 -5.42
N SER A 57 -6.68 -0.51 -4.64
CA SER A 57 -7.85 0.30 -4.93
C SER A 57 -7.76 1.69 -4.28
N ALA A 58 -8.60 2.61 -4.79
CA ALA A 58 -8.80 3.92 -4.19
C ALA A 58 -9.26 3.84 -2.73
N GLU A 59 -10.12 2.87 -2.40
CA GLU A 59 -10.63 2.66 -1.05
C GLU A 59 -9.49 2.39 -0.04
N VAL A 60 -8.57 1.46 -0.38
CA VAL A 60 -7.43 1.14 0.49
C VAL A 60 -6.50 2.35 0.66
N ARG A 61 -6.30 3.13 -0.41
CA ARG A 61 -5.47 4.35 -0.35
C ARG A 61 -6.12 5.45 0.50
N ASP A 62 -7.43 5.66 0.35
CA ASP A 62 -8.16 6.68 1.11
C ASP A 62 -8.22 6.33 2.59
N GLU A 63 -8.34 5.04 2.91
CA GLU A 63 -8.19 4.55 4.29
C GLU A 63 -6.79 4.81 4.85
N ALA A 64 -5.75 4.62 4.04
CA ALA A 64 -4.37 4.92 4.44
C ALA A 64 -4.17 6.41 4.73
N ILE A 65 -4.72 7.29 3.88
CA ILE A 65 -4.70 8.74 4.10
C ILE A 65 -5.37 9.07 5.44
N ARG A 66 -6.59 8.58 5.68
CA ARG A 66 -7.31 8.81 6.94
C ARG A 66 -6.53 8.31 8.16
N ALA A 67 -5.91 7.13 8.06
CA ALA A 67 -5.11 6.56 9.14
C ALA A 67 -3.88 7.41 9.47
N VAL A 68 -3.23 7.99 8.45
CA VAL A 68 -2.10 8.91 8.63
C VAL A 68 -2.57 10.25 9.22
N GLU A 69 -3.70 10.79 8.78
CA GLU A 69 -4.22 12.06 9.29
C GLU A 69 -4.54 12.01 10.79
N ILE A 70 -5.04 10.90 11.30
CA ILE A 70 -5.41 10.76 12.73
C ILE A 70 -4.27 10.27 13.63
N ARG A 71 -3.12 9.86 13.06
CA ARG A 71 -1.96 9.36 13.81
C ARG A 71 -1.34 10.47 14.66
N VAL A 72 -1.10 10.26 15.94
CA VAL A 72 -0.60 11.31 16.86
C VAL A 72 0.92 11.26 17.09
N ASP A 73 1.55 10.17 16.69
CA ASP A 73 2.98 9.86 16.84
C ASP A 73 3.86 10.43 15.72
N LEU A 74 3.26 11.03 14.68
CA LEU A 74 3.98 11.68 13.58
C LEU A 74 4.06 13.19 13.79
N ASP A 75 5.26 13.75 13.61
CA ASP A 75 5.41 15.19 13.41
C ASP A 75 4.80 15.64 12.07
N ASP A 76 4.54 16.95 11.96
CA ASP A 76 3.82 17.53 10.82
C ASP A 76 4.59 17.37 9.50
N GLU A 77 5.91 17.41 9.54
CA GLU A 77 6.76 17.26 8.36
C GLU A 77 6.69 15.82 7.82
N THR A 78 6.89 14.84 8.69
CA THR A 78 6.81 13.42 8.35
C THR A 78 5.41 13.05 7.87
N ARG A 79 4.37 13.61 8.51
CA ARG A 79 2.99 13.42 8.07
C ARG A 79 2.76 13.96 6.65
N ALA A 80 3.22 15.18 6.36
CA ALA A 80 3.07 15.78 5.04
C ALA A 80 3.78 14.96 3.95
N GLN A 81 5.02 14.53 4.21
CA GLN A 81 5.78 13.69 3.27
C GLN A 81 5.09 12.34 3.05
N LEU A 82 4.58 11.72 4.12
CA LEU A 82 3.89 10.43 4.02
C LEU A 82 2.59 10.55 3.21
N LEU A 83 1.82 11.62 3.41
CA LEU A 83 0.59 11.87 2.64
C LEU A 83 0.89 12.14 1.16
N GLU A 84 1.95 12.90 0.86
CA GLU A 84 2.42 13.12 -0.49
C GLU A 84 2.82 11.79 -1.15
N TRP A 85 3.61 10.97 -0.46
CA TRP A 85 4.04 9.65 -0.92
C TRP A 85 2.86 8.71 -1.21
N ILE A 86 1.92 8.61 -0.28
CA ILE A 86 0.70 7.78 -0.44
C ILE A 86 -0.10 8.23 -1.66
N THR A 87 -0.26 9.54 -1.84
CA THR A 87 -1.05 10.12 -2.94
C THR A 87 -0.38 9.95 -4.30
N ALA A 88 0.95 10.07 -4.35
CA ALA A 88 1.73 9.91 -5.57
C ALA A 88 1.89 8.45 -6.02
N THR A 89 1.68 7.49 -5.12
CA THR A 89 1.76 6.06 -5.44
C THR A 89 0.57 5.65 -6.34
N PRO A 90 0.84 5.02 -7.51
CA PRO A 90 -0.20 4.65 -8.46
C PRO A 90 -1.09 3.51 -7.95
N TYR A 91 -2.22 3.30 -8.62
CA TYR A 91 -2.98 2.08 -8.48
C TYR A 91 -2.35 0.96 -9.30
N PHE A 92 -2.59 -0.27 -8.89
CA PHE A 92 -2.15 -1.44 -9.65
C PHE A 92 -2.67 -1.42 -11.09
N GLU A 93 -3.91 -0.97 -11.29
CA GLU A 93 -4.55 -0.90 -12.62
C GLU A 93 -3.93 0.15 -13.55
N ASP A 94 -3.11 1.06 -13.04
CA ASP A 94 -2.47 2.14 -13.80
C ASP A 94 -1.05 1.80 -14.29
N ILE A 95 -0.55 0.59 -13.99
CA ILE A 95 0.81 0.12 -14.30
C ILE A 95 0.78 -0.83 -15.50
#